data_AF-A0A8B9U1K2-F1
#
_entry.id   AF-A0A8B9U1K2-F1
#
_cell.length_a   1.000
_cell.length_b   1.000
_cell.length_c   1.000
_cell.angle_alpha   90.00
_cell.angle_beta   90.00
_cell.angle_gamma   90.00
#
_symmetry.space_group_name_H-M   'P 1'
#
loop_
_entity.id
_entity.type
_entity.pdbx_description
1 polymer ?
#
loop_
_entity_poly.entity_id
_entity_poly.type
_entity_poly.pdbx_seq_one_letter_code
_entity_poly.pdbx_strand_id
1 'polypeptide(L)'
;MREVKGETRTQSSQRSGYFLSPHLAVDLFFFFSPILWQVTLWLKEVFENQPIPHYEVNPQTVDILYNLKEYSETRERDLAFLVEDTEQKAAEYEAQAKYLEDLLTKGLGLSLSSLSSEGTTYLNTLVNSAITLGTKDTSLASFFCAINDMSSELYATESKNKELELELASMNKKLTAALAMEKRLEEDLRKTRDYLEVERVKAESRSQNLKFLRDKSEDFKIRIKAAEEKLAANGLDYSLMHQSLVSMSEKLEEMQKEVVPVKRELDSYLDLTPNPSLVQVKVEEARRELNDLEAELSKEILMLTLEMPESRKNKFT
;
A
#
# COMPACT_ATOMS: atom_id res chain seq x y z
N MET A 1 -5.52 49.81 -36.36
CA MET A 1 -6.26 48.92 -35.43
C MET A 1 -5.40 47.68 -35.24
N ARG A 2 -4.99 47.24 -34.06
CA ARG A 2 -5.22 47.66 -32.67
C ARG A 2 -4.04 47.03 -31.91
N GLU A 3 -3.36 47.79 -31.06
CA GLU A 3 -2.47 47.24 -30.03
C GLU A 3 -3.25 46.30 -29.10
N VAL A 4 -2.57 45.35 -28.45
CA VAL A 4 -2.26 45.45 -27.00
C VAL A 4 -1.48 44.21 -26.54
N LYS A 5 -0.43 44.52 -25.78
CA LYS A 5 0.47 43.66 -25.00
C LYS A 5 -0.24 42.68 -24.07
N GLY A 6 0.46 41.58 -23.76
CA GLY A 6 0.20 40.73 -22.59
C GLY A 6 1.46 39.95 -22.20
N GLU A 7 1.95 40.22 -21.00
CA GLU A 7 3.24 39.85 -20.37
C GLU A 7 3.41 38.38 -19.92
N THR A 8 4.64 37.88 -20.09
CA THR A 8 5.53 37.13 -19.15
C THR A 8 5.14 35.80 -18.48
N ARG A 9 6.00 34.77 -18.65
CA ARG A 9 6.78 34.03 -17.62
C ARG A 9 7.64 32.91 -18.26
N THR A 10 8.99 32.93 -18.11
CA THR A 10 9.85 32.00 -17.31
C THR A 10 9.67 30.50 -17.60
N GLN A 11 10.66 29.59 -17.71
CA GLN A 11 12.09 29.48 -17.38
C GLN A 11 12.58 28.09 -17.87
N SER A 12 13.91 27.91 -18.07
CA SER A 12 14.74 26.67 -18.06
C SER A 12 14.34 25.47 -18.96
N SER A 13 15.22 24.77 -19.66
CA SER A 13 16.52 24.23 -19.24
C SER A 13 17.43 24.00 -20.45
N GLN A 14 18.62 24.59 -20.42
CA GLN A 14 19.68 24.37 -21.40
C GLN A 14 20.21 22.94 -21.29
N ARG A 15 20.36 22.28 -22.44
CA ARG A 15 21.15 21.05 -22.61
C ARG A 15 22.58 21.30 -22.14
N SER A 16 22.96 20.65 -21.05
CA SER A 16 24.35 20.53 -20.60
C SER A 16 25.12 19.66 -21.59
N GLY A 17 25.70 20.29 -22.62
CA GLY A 17 26.78 19.72 -23.40
C GLY A 17 28.08 20.02 -22.68
N TYR A 18 28.64 19.03 -21.99
CA TYR A 18 29.99 19.14 -21.43
C TYR A 18 31.00 19.18 -22.59
N PHE A 19 31.35 20.39 -23.02
CA PHE A 19 32.48 20.65 -23.90
C PHE A 19 33.76 20.37 -23.10
N LEU A 20 34.43 19.25 -23.40
CA LEU A 20 35.80 19.00 -22.97
C LEU A 20 36.71 20.09 -23.55
N SER A 21 37.51 20.73 -22.70
CA SER A 21 38.46 21.78 -23.11
C SER A 21 39.41 21.28 -24.21
N PRO A 22 39.77 22.11 -25.21
CA PRO A 22 40.62 21.70 -26.33
C PRO A 22 42.02 21.24 -25.90
N HIS A 23 42.53 21.69 -24.75
CA HIS A 23 43.79 21.20 -24.18
C HIS A 23 43.71 19.72 -23.77
N LEU A 24 42.62 19.31 -23.10
CA LEU A 24 42.38 17.92 -22.69
C LEU A 24 42.20 16.99 -23.90
N ALA A 25 41.60 17.48 -25.00
CA ALA A 25 41.40 16.69 -26.21
C ALA A 25 42.71 16.44 -26.99
N VAL A 26 43.64 17.40 -26.98
CA VAL A 26 44.98 17.26 -27.59
C VAL A 26 45.82 16.30 -26.75
N ASP A 27 45.78 16.41 -25.42
CA ASP A 27 46.47 15.50 -24.50
C ASP A 27 45.92 14.06 -24.62
N LEU A 28 44.59 13.89 -24.74
CA LEU A 28 43.99 12.57 -24.98
C LEU A 28 44.45 11.95 -26.30
N PHE A 29 44.52 12.73 -27.39
CA PHE A 29 44.91 12.23 -28.71
C PHE A 29 46.39 11.81 -28.78
N PHE A 30 47.29 12.59 -28.16
CA PHE A 30 48.72 12.28 -28.11
C PHE A 30 49.06 11.07 -27.23
N PHE A 31 48.35 10.84 -26.12
CA PHE A 31 48.54 9.66 -25.27
C PHE A 31 47.80 8.41 -25.80
N PHE A 32 46.62 8.57 -26.37
CA PHE A 32 45.78 7.45 -26.83
C PHE A 32 46.34 6.76 -28.08
N SER A 33 46.94 7.49 -29.01
CA SER A 33 47.50 6.93 -30.26
C SER A 33 48.62 5.89 -30.05
N PRO A 34 49.65 6.11 -29.21
CA PRO A 34 50.71 5.12 -28.98
C PRO A 34 50.24 3.90 -28.17
N ILE A 35 49.34 4.09 -27.19
CA ILE A 35 48.77 3.01 -26.38
C ILE A 35 47.90 2.10 -27.26
N LEU A 36 47.03 2.69 -28.10
CA LEU A 36 46.21 1.97 -29.05
C LEU A 36 47.06 1.13 -30.02
N TRP A 37 48.15 1.69 -30.54
CA TRP A 37 49.07 0.96 -31.42
C TRP A 37 49.65 -0.28 -30.73
N GLN A 38 50.14 -0.14 -29.50
CA GLN A 38 50.69 -1.27 -28.73
C GLN A 38 49.64 -2.35 -28.44
N VAL A 39 48.41 -1.95 -28.10
CA VAL A 39 47.29 -2.89 -27.89
C VAL A 39 46.95 -3.63 -29.19
N THR A 40 46.89 -2.94 -30.33
CA THR A 40 46.58 -3.60 -31.61
C THR A 40 47.67 -4.59 -32.05
N LEU A 41 48.94 -4.29 -31.76
CA LEU A 41 50.05 -5.19 -32.04
C LEU A 41 50.00 -6.42 -31.13
N TRP A 42 49.77 -6.23 -29.82
CA TRP A 42 49.61 -7.32 -28.86
C TRP A 42 48.40 -8.21 -29.18
N LEU A 43 47.26 -7.63 -29.56
CA LEU A 43 46.10 -8.42 -30.01
C LEU A 43 46.43 -9.24 -31.26
N LYS A 44 47.23 -8.72 -32.17
CA LYS A 44 47.67 -9.50 -33.35
C LYS A 44 48.57 -10.68 -32.95
N GLU A 45 49.42 -10.49 -31.95
CA GLU A 45 50.28 -11.52 -31.40
C GLU A 45 49.49 -12.59 -30.63
N VAL A 46 48.54 -12.20 -29.78
CA VAL A 46 47.69 -13.14 -29.02
C VAL A 46 46.80 -13.99 -29.94
N PHE A 47 46.31 -13.40 -31.03
CA PHE A 47 45.37 -14.09 -31.92
C PHE A 47 46.02 -14.77 -33.13
N GLU A 48 47.32 -14.56 -33.40
CA GLU A 48 48.16 -15.10 -34.51
C GLU A 48 47.43 -15.43 -35.83
N ASN A 49 46.64 -16.52 -35.85
CA ASN A 49 45.93 -17.09 -37.01
C ASN A 49 44.39 -16.90 -37.00
N GLN A 50 43.83 -16.23 -36.00
CA GLN A 50 42.41 -15.93 -35.87
C GLN A 50 42.13 -14.43 -36.07
N PRO A 51 40.98 -14.07 -36.67
CA PRO A 51 40.60 -12.66 -36.78
C PRO A 51 40.34 -12.08 -35.39
N ILE A 52 40.94 -10.93 -35.09
CA ILE A 52 40.71 -10.19 -33.84
C ILE A 52 39.20 -9.89 -33.74
N PRO A 53 38.52 -10.29 -32.64
CA PRO A 53 37.11 -9.99 -32.45
C PRO A 53 36.83 -8.50 -32.52
N HIS A 54 35.72 -8.11 -33.14
CA HIS A 54 35.35 -6.71 -33.23
C HIS A 54 35.13 -6.12 -31.83
N TYR A 55 35.85 -5.05 -31.51
CA TYR A 55 35.72 -4.33 -30.23
C TYR A 55 35.57 -2.82 -30.48
N GLU A 56 34.95 -2.13 -29.52
CA GLU A 56 34.79 -0.69 -29.59
C GLU A 56 36.11 0.01 -29.21
N VAL A 57 36.67 0.79 -30.14
CA VAL A 57 37.90 1.55 -29.92
C VAL A 57 37.56 2.85 -29.20
N ASN A 58 37.31 2.75 -27.89
CA ASN A 58 37.10 3.91 -27.01
C ASN A 58 38.27 4.03 -25.99
N PRO A 59 38.53 5.23 -25.43
CA PRO A 59 39.57 5.47 -24.42
C PRO A 59 39.60 4.47 -23.27
N GLN A 60 38.43 4.10 -22.75
CA GLN A 60 38.32 3.20 -21.60
C GLN A 60 38.66 1.75 -21.98
N THR A 61 38.18 1.28 -23.14
CA THR A 61 38.41 -0.07 -23.65
C THR A 61 39.87 -0.29 -24.01
N VAL A 62 40.53 0.69 -24.61
CA VAL A 62 41.97 0.60 -24.93
C VAL A 62 42.81 0.63 -23.66
N ASP A 63 42.45 1.43 -22.66
CA ASP A 63 43.14 1.45 -21.36
C ASP A 63 42.98 0.09 -20.64
N ILE A 64 41.78 -0.48 -20.62
CA ILE A 64 41.54 -1.83 -20.08
C ILE A 64 42.37 -2.89 -20.83
N LEU A 65 42.41 -2.84 -22.15
CA LEU A 65 43.20 -3.79 -22.97
C LEU A 65 44.70 -3.59 -22.78
N TYR A 66 45.17 -2.35 -22.58
CA TYR A 66 46.56 -2.06 -22.29
C TYR A 66 46.97 -2.58 -20.90
N ASN A 67 46.14 -2.35 -19.89
CA ASN A 67 46.34 -2.92 -18.56
C ASN A 67 46.35 -4.46 -18.61
N LEU A 68 45.48 -5.07 -19.44
CA LEU A 68 45.46 -6.51 -19.64
C LEU A 68 46.74 -7.02 -20.32
N LYS A 69 47.24 -6.30 -21.33
CA LYS A 69 48.54 -6.57 -21.97
C LYS A 69 49.66 -6.54 -20.94
N GLU A 70 49.80 -5.44 -20.19
CA GLU A 70 50.87 -5.28 -19.19
C GLU A 70 50.80 -6.36 -18.09
N TYR A 71 49.59 -6.70 -17.66
CA TYR A 71 49.37 -7.80 -16.72
C TYR A 71 49.77 -9.15 -17.32
N SER A 72 49.41 -9.41 -18.59
CA SER A 72 49.77 -10.65 -19.27
C SER A 72 51.28 -10.80 -19.48
N GLU A 73 51.97 -9.73 -19.90
CA GLU A 73 53.43 -9.69 -20.09
C GLU A 73 54.17 -9.85 -18.76
N THR A 74 53.64 -9.28 -17.68
CA THR A 74 54.22 -9.45 -16.34
C THR A 74 54.05 -10.88 -15.86
N ARG A 75 52.84 -11.44 -15.99
CA ARG A 75 52.59 -12.85 -15.63
C ARG A 75 53.41 -13.82 -16.47
N GLU A 76 53.61 -13.54 -17.75
CA GLU A 76 54.41 -14.37 -18.65
C GLU A 76 55.89 -14.33 -18.28
N ARG A 77 56.44 -13.15 -17.94
CA ARG A 77 57.79 -13.03 -17.38
C ARG A 77 57.93 -13.81 -16.08
N ASP A 78 56.98 -13.69 -15.15
CA ASP A 78 56.99 -14.42 -13.88
C ASP A 78 56.94 -15.94 -14.11
N LEU A 79 56.12 -16.39 -15.06
CA LEU A 79 56.06 -17.80 -15.45
C LEU A 79 57.38 -18.26 -16.08
N ALA A 80 58.00 -17.45 -16.94
CA ALA A 80 59.29 -17.77 -17.55
C ALA A 80 60.39 -17.91 -16.49
N PHE A 81 60.45 -17.02 -15.50
CA PHE A 81 61.36 -17.15 -14.37
C PHE A 81 61.11 -18.41 -13.55
N LEU A 82 59.84 -18.78 -13.32
CA LEU A 82 59.51 -20.02 -12.62
C LEU A 82 59.97 -21.25 -13.42
N VAL A 83 59.76 -21.25 -14.74
CA VAL A 83 60.21 -22.34 -15.62
C VAL A 83 61.73 -22.46 -15.55
N GLU A 84 62.47 -21.36 -15.73
CA GLU A 84 63.93 -21.35 -15.67
C GLU A 84 64.46 -21.87 -14.31
N ASP A 85 63.87 -21.42 -13.19
CA ASP A 85 64.22 -21.90 -11.84
C ASP A 85 63.95 -23.41 -11.68
N THR A 86 62.83 -23.91 -12.21
CA THR A 86 62.52 -25.35 -12.15
C THR A 86 63.44 -26.19 -13.02
N GLU A 87 63.81 -25.71 -14.21
CA GLU A 87 64.77 -26.37 -15.09
C GLU A 87 66.16 -26.42 -14.47
N GLN A 88 66.60 -25.30 -13.87
CA GLN A 88 67.86 -25.25 -13.14
C GLN A 88 67.88 -26.25 -11.99
N LYS A 89 66.84 -26.26 -11.14
CA LYS A 89 66.73 -27.22 -10.03
C LYS A 89 66.72 -28.66 -10.52
N ALA A 90 66.02 -28.95 -11.62
CA ALA A 90 66.01 -30.28 -12.21
C ALA A 90 67.41 -30.71 -12.67
N ALA A 91 68.15 -29.82 -13.33
CA ALA A 91 69.53 -30.08 -13.75
C ALA A 91 70.48 -30.29 -12.55
N GLU A 92 70.34 -29.49 -11.49
CA GLU A 92 71.10 -29.64 -10.26
C GLU A 92 70.83 -30.99 -9.57
N TYR A 93 69.55 -31.38 -9.45
CA TYR A 93 69.18 -32.68 -8.88
C TYR A 93 69.64 -33.86 -9.74
N GLU A 94 69.59 -33.75 -11.07
CA GLU A 94 70.09 -34.79 -11.97
C GLU A 94 71.62 -34.95 -11.83
N ALA A 95 72.36 -33.84 -11.77
CA ALA A 95 73.80 -33.86 -11.54
C ALA A 95 74.16 -34.48 -10.18
N GLN A 96 73.41 -34.12 -9.12
CA GLN A 96 73.59 -34.71 -7.80
C GLN A 96 73.27 -36.20 -7.77
N ALA A 97 72.20 -36.63 -8.45
CA ALA A 97 71.82 -38.04 -8.56
C ALA A 97 72.93 -38.85 -9.25
N LYS A 98 73.47 -38.36 -10.38
CA LYS A 98 74.61 -38.98 -11.08
C LYS A 98 75.85 -39.06 -10.20
N TYR A 99 76.16 -37.99 -9.46
CA TYR A 99 77.29 -37.98 -8.52
C TYR A 99 77.13 -39.05 -7.43
N LEU A 100 75.95 -39.16 -6.83
CA LEU A 100 75.67 -40.17 -5.80
C LEU A 100 75.70 -41.59 -6.37
N GLU A 101 75.15 -41.81 -7.56
CA GLU A 101 75.22 -43.09 -8.26
C GLU A 101 76.66 -43.51 -8.53
N ASP A 102 77.50 -42.61 -9.04
CA ASP A 102 78.93 -42.85 -9.29
C ASP A 102 79.69 -43.14 -7.98
N LEU A 103 79.40 -42.41 -6.91
CA LEU A 103 80.01 -42.64 -5.60
C LEU A 103 79.66 -44.02 -5.04
N LEU A 104 78.39 -44.42 -5.12
CA LEU A 104 77.91 -45.72 -4.64
C LEU A 104 78.50 -46.87 -5.48
N THR A 105 78.44 -46.76 -6.80
CA THR A 105 78.84 -47.83 -7.71
C THR A 105 80.36 -47.95 -7.87
N LYS A 106 81.06 -46.86 -8.21
CA LYS A 106 82.52 -46.86 -8.48
C LYS A 106 83.34 -46.70 -7.21
N GLY A 107 82.88 -45.87 -6.27
CA GLY A 107 83.60 -45.57 -5.02
C GLY A 107 83.47 -46.68 -3.98
N LEU A 108 82.25 -47.20 -3.78
CA LEU A 108 81.94 -48.17 -2.73
C LEU A 108 81.63 -49.58 -3.24
N GLY A 109 81.47 -49.78 -4.56
CA GLY A 109 81.11 -51.09 -5.14
C GLY A 109 79.67 -51.53 -4.81
N LEU A 110 78.83 -50.62 -4.34
CA LEU A 110 77.45 -50.87 -3.96
C LEU A 110 76.56 -50.67 -5.19
N SER A 111 76.31 -51.76 -5.91
CA SER A 111 75.33 -51.80 -6.99
C SER A 111 73.99 -52.35 -6.50
N LEU A 112 72.89 -51.93 -7.12
CA LEU A 112 71.56 -52.50 -6.86
C LEU A 112 71.55 -54.02 -7.14
N SER A 113 72.36 -54.49 -8.08
CA SER A 113 72.55 -55.92 -8.39
C SER A 113 73.23 -56.72 -7.29
N SER A 114 73.85 -56.05 -6.31
CA SER A 114 74.52 -56.69 -5.17
C SER A 114 73.55 -56.98 -4.01
N LEU A 115 72.33 -56.44 -4.05
CA LEU A 115 71.26 -56.72 -3.08
C LEU A 115 70.52 -58.01 -3.46
N SER A 116 69.92 -58.68 -2.46
CA SER A 116 68.97 -59.76 -2.72
C SER A 116 67.70 -59.22 -3.40
N SER A 117 66.89 -60.13 -3.95
CA SER A 117 65.56 -59.80 -4.50
C SER A 117 64.68 -59.10 -3.47
N GLU A 118 64.73 -59.54 -2.21
CA GLU A 118 63.96 -58.99 -1.11
C GLU A 118 64.49 -57.60 -0.73
N GLY A 119 65.81 -57.42 -0.64
CA GLY A 119 66.42 -56.13 -0.34
C GLY A 119 66.07 -55.05 -1.37
N THR A 120 66.10 -55.43 -2.65
CA THR A 120 65.68 -54.55 -3.76
C THR A 120 64.20 -54.19 -3.65
N THR A 121 63.34 -55.15 -3.29
CA THR A 121 61.90 -54.92 -3.12
C THR A 121 61.60 -53.97 -1.95
N TYR A 122 62.28 -54.14 -0.82
CA TYR A 122 62.11 -53.24 0.33
C TYR A 122 62.58 -51.81 0.02
N LEU A 123 63.73 -51.66 -0.66
CA LEU A 123 64.24 -50.35 -1.06
C LEU A 123 63.27 -49.66 -2.04
N ASN A 124 62.81 -50.38 -3.06
CA ASN A 124 61.82 -49.85 -4.00
C ASN A 124 60.52 -49.44 -3.30
N THR A 125 60.04 -50.24 -2.35
CA THR A 125 58.84 -49.91 -1.57
C THR A 125 59.06 -48.64 -0.76
N LEU A 126 60.21 -48.51 -0.08
CA LEU A 126 60.57 -47.34 0.72
C LEU A 126 60.64 -46.07 -0.15
N VAL A 127 61.29 -46.14 -1.31
CA VAL A 127 61.39 -45.02 -2.25
C VAL A 127 60.03 -44.65 -2.81
N ASN A 128 59.22 -45.64 -3.23
CA ASN A 128 57.87 -45.39 -3.74
C ASN A 128 56.97 -44.76 -2.66
N SER A 129 57.08 -45.19 -1.40
CA SER A 129 56.36 -44.58 -0.28
C SER A 129 56.79 -43.14 -0.05
N ALA A 130 58.11 -42.84 -0.12
CA ALA A 130 58.62 -41.47 0.01
C ALA A 130 58.08 -40.57 -1.12
N ILE A 131 58.10 -41.04 -2.37
CA ILE A 131 57.56 -40.32 -3.53
C ILE A 131 56.06 -40.09 -3.37
N THR A 132 55.30 -41.11 -2.96
CA THR A 132 53.84 -41.02 -2.78
C THR A 132 53.46 -40.03 -1.69
N LEU A 133 54.25 -39.98 -0.60
CA LEU A 133 54.05 -39.04 0.50
C LEU A 133 54.70 -37.67 0.24
N GLY A 134 55.43 -37.49 -0.86
CA GLY A 134 56.14 -36.25 -1.18
C GLY A 134 57.26 -35.89 -0.19
N THR A 135 57.90 -36.88 0.44
CA THR A 135 58.98 -36.61 1.41
C THR A 135 60.30 -36.29 0.71
N LYS A 136 61.11 -35.41 1.32
CA LYS A 136 62.43 -35.01 0.79
C LYS A 136 63.50 -36.08 0.97
N ASP A 137 63.31 -36.96 1.96
CA ASP A 137 64.22 -38.04 2.31
C ASP A 137 63.44 -39.28 2.75
N THR A 138 64.15 -40.40 2.90
CA THR A 138 63.60 -41.65 3.44
C THR A 138 63.82 -41.76 4.95
N SER A 139 63.96 -40.63 5.65
CA SER A 139 64.15 -40.63 7.11
C SER A 139 62.85 -40.98 7.81
N LEU A 140 62.95 -41.70 8.92
CA LEU A 140 61.79 -42.08 9.71
C LEU A 140 60.99 -40.86 10.20
N ALA A 141 61.69 -39.76 10.55
CA ALA A 141 61.07 -38.51 10.99
C ALA A 141 60.21 -37.88 9.88
N SER A 142 60.74 -37.78 8.65
CA SER A 142 59.99 -37.23 7.51
C SER A 142 58.75 -38.07 7.20
N PHE A 143 58.85 -39.40 7.27
CA PHE A 143 57.69 -40.28 7.11
C PHE A 143 56.64 -40.06 8.20
N PHE A 144 57.04 -39.99 9.47
CA PHE A 144 56.10 -39.73 10.56
C PHE A 144 55.40 -38.38 10.42
N CYS A 145 56.14 -37.33 10.05
CA CYS A 145 55.55 -36.02 9.80
C CYS A 145 54.55 -36.08 8.64
N ALA A 146 54.93 -36.62 7.48
CA ALA A 146 54.05 -36.69 6.31
C ALA A 146 52.79 -37.53 6.58
N ILE A 147 52.92 -38.66 7.27
CA ILE A 147 51.78 -39.49 7.66
C ILE A 147 50.87 -38.74 8.62
N ASN A 148 51.42 -38.02 9.60
CA ASN A 148 50.65 -37.26 10.56
C ASN A 148 49.91 -36.08 9.90
N ASP A 149 50.57 -35.36 8.98
CA ASP A 149 49.99 -34.26 8.23
C ASP A 149 48.83 -34.75 7.36
N MET A 150 49.05 -35.83 6.59
CA MET A 150 48.01 -36.48 5.78
C MET A 150 46.85 -36.98 6.64
N SER A 151 47.13 -37.58 7.80
CA SER A 151 46.10 -38.06 8.73
C SER A 151 45.29 -36.89 9.29
N SER A 152 45.95 -35.78 9.63
CA SER A 152 45.27 -34.57 10.12
C SER A 152 44.40 -33.95 9.04
N GLU A 153 44.87 -33.88 7.80
CA GLU A 153 44.10 -33.37 6.66
C GLU A 153 42.89 -34.26 6.36
N LEU A 154 43.06 -35.58 6.44
CA LEU A 154 41.96 -36.55 6.31
C LEU A 154 40.88 -36.29 7.36
N TYR A 155 41.24 -36.20 8.65
CA TYR A 155 40.26 -35.94 9.72
C TYR A 155 39.59 -34.56 9.59
N ALA A 156 40.34 -33.52 9.20
CA ALA A 156 39.78 -32.19 8.97
C ALA A 156 38.75 -32.22 7.83
N THR A 157 39.08 -32.93 6.74
CA THR A 157 38.19 -33.10 5.58
C THR A 157 36.95 -33.92 5.94
N GLU A 158 37.09 -35.02 6.67
CA GLU A 158 35.98 -35.83 7.15
C GLU A 158 35.04 -35.03 8.06
N SER A 159 35.60 -34.25 9.00
CA SER A 159 34.81 -33.38 9.88
C SER A 159 34.01 -32.35 9.09
N LYS A 160 34.64 -31.70 8.10
CA LYS A 160 33.97 -30.73 7.22
C LYS A 160 32.89 -31.38 6.37
N ASN A 161 33.14 -32.58 5.84
CA ASN A 161 32.13 -33.33 5.09
C ASN A 161 30.90 -33.64 5.95
N LYS A 162 31.12 -34.07 7.20
CA LYS A 162 30.03 -34.34 8.13
C LYS A 162 29.23 -33.08 8.48
N GLU A 163 29.90 -31.94 8.64
CA GLU A 163 29.24 -30.64 8.83
C GLU A 163 28.35 -30.27 7.63
N LEU A 164 28.89 -30.37 6.41
CA LEU A 164 28.16 -30.12 5.18
C LEU A 164 26.96 -31.07 5.00
N GLU A 165 27.08 -32.34 5.36
CA GLU A 165 25.97 -33.30 5.34
C GLU A 165 24.84 -32.88 6.29
N LEU A 166 25.17 -32.38 7.48
CA LEU A 166 24.18 -31.87 8.45
C LEU A 166 23.50 -30.60 7.93
N GLU A 167 24.27 -29.68 7.34
CA GLU A 167 23.73 -28.47 6.71
C GLU A 167 22.80 -28.80 5.55
N LEU A 168 23.20 -29.74 4.67
CA LEU A 168 22.41 -30.22 3.55
C LEU A 168 21.11 -30.86 4.03
N ALA A 169 21.17 -31.69 5.08
CA ALA A 169 19.97 -32.28 5.68
C ALA A 169 19.03 -31.21 6.27
N SER A 170 19.58 -30.19 6.91
CA SER A 170 18.80 -29.04 7.43
C SER A 170 18.14 -28.24 6.31
N MET A 171 18.89 -27.94 5.25
CA MET A 171 18.38 -27.24 4.07
C MET A 171 17.28 -28.04 3.36
N ASN A 172 17.44 -29.35 3.22
CA ASN A 172 16.41 -30.22 2.64
C ASN A 172 15.11 -30.23 3.48
N LYS A 173 15.21 -30.21 4.81
CA LYS A 173 14.03 -30.08 5.68
C LYS A 173 13.32 -28.74 5.47
N LYS A 174 14.08 -27.63 5.39
CA LYS A 174 13.53 -26.30 5.12
C LYS A 174 12.86 -26.24 3.73
N LEU A 175 13.51 -26.78 2.72
CA LEU A 175 12.97 -26.85 1.35
C LEU A 175 11.66 -27.64 1.31
N THR A 176 11.62 -28.80 1.97
CA THR A 176 10.40 -29.62 2.06
C THR A 176 9.26 -28.88 2.75
N ALA A 177 9.55 -28.15 3.82
CA ALA A 177 8.55 -27.31 4.51
C ALA A 177 8.05 -26.16 3.62
N ALA A 178 8.94 -25.49 2.90
CA ALA A 178 8.59 -24.41 1.97
C ALA A 178 7.71 -24.92 0.81
N LEU A 179 8.05 -26.06 0.20
CA LEU A 179 7.25 -26.70 -0.84
C LEU A 179 5.85 -27.10 -0.34
N ALA A 180 5.74 -27.56 0.91
CA ALA A 180 4.43 -27.85 1.51
C ALA A 180 3.59 -26.58 1.71
N MET A 181 4.21 -25.47 2.12
CA MET A 181 3.53 -24.17 2.23
C MET A 181 3.11 -23.63 0.86
N GLU A 182 3.95 -23.75 -0.16
CA GLU A 182 3.66 -23.36 -1.53
C GLU A 182 2.41 -24.07 -2.05
N LYS A 183 2.34 -25.40 -1.93
CA LYS A 183 1.15 -26.18 -2.32
C LYS A 183 -0.12 -25.73 -1.60
N ARG A 184 -0.01 -25.39 -0.31
CA ARG A 184 -1.14 -24.86 0.45
C ARG A 184 -1.58 -23.49 -0.06
N LEU A 185 -0.64 -22.61 -0.39
CA LEU A 185 -0.94 -21.29 -0.95
C LEU A 185 -1.59 -21.40 -2.33
N GLU A 186 -1.15 -22.32 -3.19
CA GLU A 186 -1.80 -22.59 -4.47
C GLU A 186 -3.25 -23.04 -4.30
N GLU A 187 -3.50 -23.93 -3.34
CA GLU A 187 -4.86 -24.37 -3.00
C GLU A 187 -5.74 -23.22 -2.51
N ASP A 188 -5.22 -22.39 -1.60
CA ASP A 188 -5.95 -21.24 -1.05
C ASP A 188 -6.23 -20.18 -2.14
N LEU A 189 -5.29 -19.96 -3.06
CA LEU A 189 -5.48 -19.11 -4.24
C LEU A 189 -6.56 -19.67 -5.18
N ARG A 190 -6.58 -20.98 -5.41
CA ARG A 190 -7.62 -21.62 -6.23
C ARG A 190 -9.00 -21.42 -5.61
N LYS A 191 -9.16 -21.71 -4.32
CA LYS A 191 -10.44 -21.49 -3.60
C LYS A 191 -10.89 -20.03 -3.65
N THR A 192 -9.95 -19.10 -3.46
CA THR A 192 -10.24 -17.65 -3.50
C THR A 192 -10.69 -17.23 -4.89
N ARG A 193 -10.04 -17.74 -5.94
CA ARG A 193 -10.43 -17.50 -7.34
C ARG A 193 -11.85 -18.01 -7.62
N ASP A 194 -12.16 -19.23 -7.20
CA ASP A 194 -13.48 -19.83 -7.41
C ASP A 194 -14.57 -19.04 -6.67
N TYR A 195 -14.31 -18.62 -5.43
CA TYR A 195 -15.20 -17.75 -4.66
C TYR A 195 -15.42 -16.40 -5.34
N LEU A 196 -14.35 -15.77 -5.82
CA LEU A 196 -14.42 -14.49 -6.52
C LEU A 196 -15.26 -14.58 -7.78
N GLU A 197 -15.14 -15.66 -8.55
CA GLU A 197 -15.96 -15.87 -9.75
C GLU A 197 -17.46 -15.97 -9.42
N VAL A 198 -17.81 -16.70 -8.35
CA VAL A 198 -19.19 -16.79 -7.87
C VAL A 198 -19.72 -15.42 -7.45
N GLU A 199 -18.95 -14.65 -6.69
CA GLU A 199 -19.36 -13.31 -6.27
C GLU A 199 -19.44 -12.33 -7.44
N ARG A 200 -18.57 -12.47 -8.46
CA ARG A 200 -18.64 -11.67 -9.69
C ARG A 200 -19.96 -11.91 -10.43
N VAL A 201 -20.37 -13.17 -10.60
CA VAL A 201 -21.65 -13.52 -11.24
C VAL A 201 -22.83 -12.99 -10.43
N LYS A 202 -22.80 -13.09 -9.09
CA LYS A 202 -23.83 -12.50 -8.23
C LYS A 202 -23.88 -10.98 -8.32
N ALA A 203 -22.73 -10.30 -8.33
CA ALA A 203 -22.66 -8.85 -8.47
C ALA A 203 -23.21 -8.40 -9.84
N GLU A 204 -22.88 -9.12 -10.90
CA GLU A 204 -23.37 -8.85 -12.26
C GLU A 204 -24.89 -9.00 -12.34
N SER A 205 -25.46 -10.10 -11.82
CA SER A 205 -26.93 -10.28 -11.79
C SER A 205 -27.65 -9.20 -10.97
N ARG A 206 -27.08 -8.78 -9.82
CA ARG A 206 -27.60 -7.65 -9.03
C ARG A 206 -27.53 -6.33 -9.80
N SER A 207 -26.43 -6.07 -10.50
CA SER A 207 -26.25 -4.88 -11.35
C SER A 207 -27.30 -4.81 -12.46
N GLN A 208 -27.53 -5.94 -13.15
CA GLN A 208 -28.57 -6.05 -14.18
C GLN A 208 -29.98 -5.83 -13.61
N ASN A 209 -30.28 -6.40 -12.44
CA ASN A 209 -31.56 -6.17 -11.75
C ASN A 209 -31.74 -4.69 -11.35
N LEU A 210 -30.70 -4.03 -10.84
CA LEU A 210 -30.74 -2.61 -10.51
C LEU A 210 -30.97 -1.74 -11.75
N LYS A 211 -30.36 -2.09 -12.88
CA LYS A 211 -30.60 -1.40 -14.16
C LYS A 211 -32.05 -1.54 -14.59
N PHE A 212 -32.60 -2.76 -14.57
CA PHE A 212 -34.01 -3.00 -14.89
C PHE A 212 -34.97 -2.20 -14.00
N LEU A 213 -34.73 -2.18 -12.68
CA LEU A 213 -35.56 -1.41 -11.75
C LEU A 213 -35.47 0.10 -11.97
N ARG A 214 -34.29 0.60 -12.35
CA ARG A 214 -34.10 2.01 -12.71
C ARG A 214 -34.90 2.37 -13.96
N ASP A 215 -34.79 1.56 -15.02
CA ASP A 215 -35.50 1.77 -16.27
C ASP A 215 -37.02 1.76 -16.04
N LYS A 216 -37.52 0.84 -15.21
CA LYS A 216 -38.94 0.75 -14.83
C LYS A 216 -39.41 1.95 -13.99
N SER A 217 -38.57 2.46 -13.09
CA SER A 217 -38.87 3.67 -12.31
C SER A 217 -39.03 4.89 -13.22
N GLU A 218 -38.16 5.02 -14.23
CA GLU A 218 -38.24 6.11 -15.19
C GLU A 218 -39.47 6.00 -16.11
N ASP A 219 -39.83 4.79 -16.57
CA ASP A 219 -41.10 4.54 -17.27
C ASP A 219 -42.31 5.00 -16.41
N PHE A 220 -42.33 4.62 -15.13
CA PHE A 220 -43.42 5.06 -14.25
C PHE A 220 -43.47 6.57 -14.05
N LYS A 221 -42.33 7.25 -13.90
CA LYS A 221 -42.31 8.73 -13.84
C LYS A 221 -42.89 9.36 -15.11
N ILE A 222 -42.50 8.86 -16.28
CA ILE A 222 -43.02 9.37 -17.56
C ILE A 222 -44.54 9.15 -17.63
N ARG A 223 -45.02 7.96 -17.26
CA ARG A 223 -46.46 7.63 -17.26
C ARG A 223 -47.26 8.45 -16.25
N ILE A 224 -46.72 8.68 -15.05
CA ILE A 224 -47.34 9.54 -14.03
C ILE A 224 -47.45 10.96 -14.57
N LYS A 225 -46.35 11.52 -15.07
CA LYS A 225 -46.34 12.88 -15.63
C LYS A 225 -47.35 13.03 -16.77
N ALA A 226 -47.41 12.06 -17.69
CA ALA A 226 -48.39 12.08 -18.77
C ALA A 226 -49.85 11.96 -18.27
N ALA A 227 -50.10 11.22 -17.19
CA ALA A 227 -51.42 11.12 -16.58
C ALA A 227 -51.81 12.41 -15.84
N GLU A 228 -50.87 13.04 -15.14
CA GLU A 228 -51.03 14.35 -14.49
C GLU A 228 -51.34 15.44 -15.53
N GLU A 229 -50.59 15.48 -16.64
CA GLU A 229 -50.84 16.40 -17.75
C GLU A 229 -52.24 16.19 -18.36
N LYS A 230 -52.68 14.93 -18.53
CA LYS A 230 -54.06 14.61 -18.97
C LYS A 230 -55.12 15.04 -17.96
N LEU A 231 -54.89 14.83 -16.66
CA LEU A 231 -55.80 15.27 -15.60
C LEU A 231 -55.92 16.80 -15.58
N ALA A 232 -54.80 17.52 -15.69
CA ALA A 232 -54.79 18.97 -15.78
C ALA A 232 -55.53 19.47 -17.04
N ALA A 233 -55.31 18.84 -18.20
CA ALA A 233 -56.01 19.19 -19.45
C ALA A 233 -57.52 18.95 -19.38
N ASN A 234 -57.97 17.95 -18.61
CA ASN A 234 -59.39 17.69 -18.36
C ASN A 234 -60.01 18.64 -17.32
N GLY A 235 -59.27 19.66 -16.85
CA GLY A 235 -59.79 20.71 -15.97
C GLY A 235 -59.81 20.32 -14.49
N LEU A 236 -58.92 19.43 -14.04
CA LEU A 236 -58.81 19.08 -12.62
C LEU A 236 -58.48 20.34 -11.78
N ASP A 237 -59.35 20.63 -10.82
CA ASP A 237 -59.12 21.65 -9.80
C ASP A 237 -58.26 21.07 -8.66
N TYR A 238 -57.10 21.68 -8.40
CA TYR A 238 -56.21 21.30 -7.30
C TYR A 238 -56.87 21.43 -5.92
N SER A 239 -57.98 22.16 -5.79
CA SER A 239 -58.82 22.18 -4.59
C SER A 239 -59.46 20.81 -4.27
N LEU A 240 -59.65 19.96 -5.28
CA LEU A 240 -60.23 18.62 -5.15
C LEU A 240 -59.16 17.53 -4.97
N MET A 241 -57.88 17.89 -4.85
CA MET A 241 -56.85 16.92 -4.47
C MET A 241 -57.04 16.47 -3.02
N HIS A 242 -56.66 15.22 -2.74
CA HIS A 242 -56.77 14.63 -1.41
C HIS A 242 -56.13 15.50 -0.31
N GLN A 243 -54.95 16.07 -0.57
CA GLN A 243 -54.27 16.93 0.40
C GLN A 243 -55.05 18.21 0.72
N SER A 244 -55.66 18.84 -0.29
CA SER A 244 -56.52 20.01 -0.13
C SER A 244 -57.81 19.65 0.60
N LEU A 245 -58.45 18.54 0.24
CA LEU A 245 -59.66 18.02 0.90
C LEU A 245 -59.41 17.70 2.38
N VAL A 246 -58.29 17.05 2.70
CA VAL A 246 -57.90 16.74 4.08
C VAL A 246 -57.69 18.04 4.85
N SER A 247 -56.90 18.99 4.32
CA SER A 247 -56.70 20.29 4.98
C SER A 247 -58.01 21.06 5.19
N MET A 248 -58.92 21.04 4.21
CA MET A 248 -60.24 21.67 4.34
C MET A 248 -61.12 20.94 5.38
N SER A 249 -61.03 19.61 5.47
CA SER A 249 -61.75 18.83 6.49
C SER A 249 -61.20 19.08 7.89
N GLU A 250 -59.88 19.21 8.05
CA GLU A 250 -59.23 19.56 9.31
C GLU A 250 -59.67 20.96 9.77
N LYS A 251 -59.67 21.94 8.86
CA LYS A 251 -60.18 23.30 9.13
C LYS A 251 -61.67 23.33 9.44
N LEU A 252 -62.47 22.52 8.77
CA LEU A 252 -63.89 22.39 9.04
C LEU A 252 -64.11 21.85 10.45
N GLU A 253 -63.36 20.82 10.86
CA GLU A 253 -63.45 20.24 12.19
C GLU A 253 -63.00 21.24 13.28
N GLU A 254 -61.94 22.01 13.01
CA GLU A 254 -61.50 23.10 13.88
C GLU A 254 -62.58 24.19 14.03
N MET A 255 -63.13 24.68 12.91
CA MET A 255 -64.23 25.64 12.93
C MET A 255 -65.48 25.07 13.62
N GLN A 256 -65.76 23.79 13.45
CA GLN A 256 -66.88 23.13 14.14
C GLN A 256 -66.64 23.04 15.66
N LYS A 257 -65.40 22.82 16.10
CA LYS A 257 -65.02 22.91 17.53
C LYS A 257 -65.23 24.32 18.07
N GLU A 258 -65.01 25.36 17.27
CA GLU A 258 -65.26 26.77 17.66
C GLU A 258 -66.74 27.17 17.62
N VAL A 259 -67.53 26.64 16.69
CA VAL A 259 -68.97 26.95 16.56
C VAL A 259 -69.79 26.34 17.70
N VAL A 260 -69.41 25.17 18.21
CA VAL A 260 -70.11 24.48 19.31
C VAL A 260 -70.23 25.35 20.58
N PRO A 261 -69.19 26.00 21.12
CA PRO A 261 -69.31 26.88 22.28
C PRO A 261 -70.07 28.18 21.95
N VAL A 262 -69.84 28.79 20.78
CA VAL A 262 -70.55 30.02 20.35
C VAL A 262 -72.06 29.77 20.21
N LYS A 263 -72.45 28.62 19.67
CA LYS A 263 -73.87 28.23 19.58
C LYS A 263 -74.48 27.99 20.96
N ARG A 264 -73.73 27.37 21.89
CA ARG A 264 -74.16 27.23 23.29
C ARG A 264 -74.38 28.60 23.96
N GLU A 265 -73.52 29.57 23.65
CA GLU A 265 -73.68 30.95 24.12
C GLU A 265 -74.91 31.62 23.50
N LEU A 266 -75.11 31.49 22.18
CA LEU A 266 -76.27 32.03 21.48
C LEU A 266 -77.60 31.43 21.97
N ASP A 267 -77.67 30.11 22.17
CA ASP A 267 -78.85 29.44 22.70
C ASP A 267 -79.16 29.94 24.13
N SER A 268 -78.14 30.24 24.94
CA SER A 268 -78.32 30.86 26.27
C SER A 268 -78.86 32.29 26.21
N TYR A 269 -78.56 33.03 25.14
CA TYR A 269 -79.11 34.37 24.89
C TYR A 269 -80.54 34.33 24.30
N LEU A 270 -80.89 33.28 23.56
CA LEU A 270 -82.23 33.10 22.97
C LEU A 270 -83.31 32.71 23.99
N ASP A 271 -82.92 32.14 25.15
CA ASP A 271 -83.81 31.90 26.30
C ASP A 271 -84.20 33.20 27.05
N LEU A 272 -83.54 34.33 26.75
CA LEU A 272 -83.95 35.64 27.23
C LEU A 272 -84.83 36.32 26.18
N THR A 273 -86.14 36.44 26.45
CA THR A 273 -87.08 37.16 25.59
C THR A 273 -86.76 38.66 25.57
N PRO A 274 -86.33 39.24 24.43
CA PRO A 274 -86.07 40.67 24.31
C PRO A 274 -87.33 41.36 23.81
N ASN A 275 -88.13 41.94 24.71
CA ASN A 275 -89.06 42.99 24.33
C ASN A 275 -88.80 44.24 25.20
N PRO A 276 -87.86 45.11 24.81
CA PRO A 276 -87.53 46.32 25.56
C PRO A 276 -88.73 47.27 25.73
N SER A 277 -89.73 47.18 24.85
CA SER A 277 -90.97 47.98 24.95
C SER A 277 -91.91 47.47 26.05
N LEU A 278 -91.95 46.16 26.33
CA LEU A 278 -92.80 45.58 27.38
C LEU A 278 -92.22 45.82 28.78
N VAL A 279 -90.89 45.82 28.90
CA VAL A 279 -90.19 46.15 30.15
C VAL A 279 -90.41 47.62 30.54
N GLN A 280 -90.36 48.55 29.59
CA GLN A 280 -90.66 49.96 29.85
C GLN A 280 -92.08 50.20 30.34
N VAL A 281 -93.07 49.52 29.74
CA VAL A 281 -94.47 49.64 30.15
C VAL A 281 -94.68 49.12 31.57
N LYS A 282 -94.14 47.95 31.92
CA LYS A 282 -94.27 47.39 33.27
C LYS A 282 -93.54 48.20 34.35
N VAL A 283 -92.39 48.79 34.03
CA VAL A 283 -91.67 49.68 34.96
C VAL A 283 -92.48 50.95 35.23
N GLU A 284 -93.13 51.52 34.21
CA GLU A 284 -93.93 52.73 34.38
C GLU A 284 -95.28 52.46 35.08
N GLU A 285 -95.86 51.27 34.89
CA GLU A 285 -97.06 50.80 35.57
C GLU A 285 -96.81 50.60 37.08
N ALA A 286 -95.72 49.90 37.44
CA ALA A 286 -95.30 49.74 38.84
C ALA A 286 -94.95 51.08 39.52
N ARG A 287 -94.42 52.04 38.74
CA ARG A 287 -94.12 53.38 39.23
C ARG A 287 -95.38 54.21 39.51
N ARG A 288 -96.47 54.00 38.76
CA ARG A 288 -97.78 54.59 39.09
C ARG A 288 -98.39 53.96 40.33
N GLU A 289 -98.35 52.63 40.46
CA GLU A 289 -98.85 51.94 41.66
C GLU A 289 -98.10 52.40 42.93
N LEU A 290 -96.78 52.62 42.84
CA LEU A 290 -95.99 53.14 43.96
C LEU A 290 -96.42 54.57 44.35
N ASN A 291 -96.64 55.44 43.37
CA ASN A 291 -97.09 56.81 43.64
C ASN A 291 -98.49 56.85 44.26
N ASP A 292 -99.40 55.98 43.83
CA ASP A 292 -100.76 55.89 44.40
C ASP A 292 -100.69 55.39 45.86
N LEU A 293 -99.85 54.38 46.16
CA LEU A 293 -99.61 53.91 47.53
C LEU A 293 -98.93 54.97 48.41
N GLU A 294 -97.99 55.75 47.86
CA GLU A 294 -97.32 56.83 48.57
C GLU A 294 -98.28 58.01 48.85
N ALA A 295 -99.23 58.28 47.94
CA ALA A 295 -100.31 59.24 48.14
C ALA A 295 -101.31 58.76 49.20
N GLU A 296 -101.68 57.48 49.20
CA GLU A 296 -102.53 56.87 50.24
C GLU A 296 -101.85 56.96 51.61
N LEU A 297 -100.56 56.59 51.70
CA LEU A 297 -99.76 56.71 52.92
C LEU A 297 -99.64 58.16 53.38
N SER A 298 -99.43 59.11 52.46
CA SER A 298 -99.37 60.53 52.78
C SER A 298 -100.69 61.09 53.30
N LYS A 299 -101.82 60.59 52.78
CA LYS A 299 -103.16 60.93 53.24
C LYS A 299 -103.43 60.37 54.64
N GLU A 300 -102.97 59.16 54.92
CA GLU A 300 -103.06 58.53 56.23
C GLU A 300 -102.18 59.25 57.27
N ILE A 301 -100.97 59.64 56.88
CA ILE A 301 -100.08 60.46 57.72
C ILE A 301 -100.68 61.85 57.97
N LEU A 302 -101.33 62.47 56.97
CA LEU A 302 -102.02 63.76 57.15
C LEU A 302 -103.24 63.67 58.06
N MET A 303 -104.02 62.59 58.02
CA MET A 303 -105.11 62.34 58.98
C MET A 303 -104.59 62.15 60.40
N LEU A 304 -103.44 61.48 60.58
CA LEU A 304 -102.80 61.33 61.88
C LEU A 304 -102.20 62.64 62.45
N THR A 305 -101.99 63.66 61.62
CA THR A 305 -101.33 64.92 62.03
C THR A 305 -102.32 66.08 62.25
N LEU A 306 -103.63 65.90 61.96
CA LEU A 306 -104.67 66.93 62.11
C LEU A 306 -105.68 66.71 63.27
N GLU A 307 -105.53 65.65 64.08
CA GLU A 307 -106.25 65.47 65.36
C GLU A 307 -105.32 65.08 66.53
N MET A 308 -104.63 66.08 67.10
CA MET A 308 -104.28 66.10 68.52
C MET A 308 -104.63 67.50 69.09
N PRO A 309 -105.26 67.61 70.27
CA PRO A 309 -105.41 68.87 70.98
C PRO A 309 -104.22 69.16 71.92
N GLU A 310 -103.95 70.46 72.01
CA GLU A 310 -103.27 71.28 73.02
C GLU A 310 -102.44 70.67 74.18
N SER A 311 -101.23 71.22 74.28
CA SER A 311 -100.53 71.73 75.47
C SER A 311 -101.10 71.53 76.90
N ARG A 312 -100.28 70.88 77.75
CA ARG A 312 -99.91 71.38 79.09
C ARG A 312 -98.44 71.79 79.04
N LYS A 313 -98.17 73.03 79.44
CA LYS A 313 -97.00 73.83 79.07
C LYS A 313 -95.97 73.91 80.19
N ASN A 314 -94.70 73.99 79.84
CA ASN A 314 -93.94 75.25 79.83
C ASN A 314 -92.45 74.99 79.63
N LYS A 315 -91.88 75.69 78.64
CA LYS A 315 -90.55 76.32 78.65
C LYS A 315 -89.27 75.47 78.81
N PHE A 316 -88.36 75.71 77.84
CA PHE A 316 -86.88 75.76 77.92
C PHE A 316 -86.16 74.42 78.14
N THR A 317 -85.07 74.09 77.45
CA THR A 317 -84.00 74.89 76.81
C THR A 317 -83.34 74.06 75.71
#